data_AF-A0A259EMW2-F1
#
_entry.id   AF-A0A259EMW2-F1
#
_cell.length_a   1.000
_cell.length_b   1.000
_cell.length_c   1.000
_cell.angle_alpha   90.00
_cell.angle_beta   90.00
_cell.angle_gamma   90.00
#
_symmetry.space_group_name_H-M   'P 1'
#
loop_
_entity.id
_entity.type
_entity.pdbx_description
1 polymer ?
#
loop_
_entity_poly.entity_id
_entity_poly.type
_entity_poly.pdbx_seq_one_letter_code
_entity_poly.pdbx_strand_id
1 'polypeptide(L)'
;MSTTMTINHEQRLFVIPAGGGYSCLGFDVLFAKLKQIVEYLDLRGEWGLPWEVNESEKGTAGQYAMYRKAVEEASKREIRETWFDPGTELKVERVLERYRKSGKPLRLFYGDPETGRDWMEENDVLGRIGRTGGIFKSPILVEEGDFGGPAILTACILRMIDAETGKDLYRHPLYRVPEMEVRSTEGILASWHSKKPPKLLSDMGYTHGVWVRNGKGEFENQANFKSYGKACQYVAFMTGDSMCKPS
;
A
#
# COMPACT_ATOMS: atom_id res chain seq x y z
N MET A 1 1.99 -25.59 -21.31
CA MET A 1 0.52 -25.50 -21.43
C MET A 1 0.17 -24.02 -21.38
N SER A 2 -0.41 -23.47 -22.44
CA SER A 2 -0.76 -22.04 -22.51
C SER A 2 -1.94 -21.78 -21.57
N THR A 3 -1.71 -21.02 -20.51
CA THR A 3 -2.76 -20.66 -19.53
C THR A 3 -3.39 -19.36 -19.99
N THR A 4 -4.58 -19.46 -20.61
CA THR A 4 -5.26 -18.33 -21.25
C THR A 4 -5.83 -17.39 -20.20
N MET A 5 -5.39 -16.13 -20.21
CA MET A 5 -5.99 -15.03 -19.44
C MET A 5 -7.45 -14.83 -19.84
N THR A 6 -8.31 -14.52 -18.87
CA THR A 6 -9.73 -14.17 -19.10
C THR A 6 -10.01 -12.72 -18.66
N ILE A 7 -11.11 -12.16 -19.16
CA ILE A 7 -11.49 -10.75 -18.91
C ILE A 7 -12.82 -10.73 -18.17
N ASN A 8 -12.83 -10.14 -16.98
CA ASN A 8 -14.04 -9.88 -16.20
C ASN A 8 -14.40 -8.40 -16.35
N HIS A 9 -15.36 -8.09 -17.23
CA HIS A 9 -15.81 -6.71 -17.45
C HIS A 9 -16.63 -6.14 -16.30
N GLU A 10 -17.37 -6.98 -15.57
CA GLU A 10 -18.20 -6.56 -14.43
C GLU A 10 -17.32 -5.99 -13.31
N GLN A 11 -16.24 -6.69 -12.98
CA GLN A 11 -15.27 -6.25 -11.97
C GLN A 11 -14.15 -5.38 -12.55
N ARG A 12 -14.08 -5.22 -13.89
CA ARG A 12 -13.03 -4.52 -14.62
C ARG A 12 -11.62 -5.08 -14.38
N LEU A 13 -11.48 -6.41 -14.42
CA LEU A 13 -10.24 -7.13 -14.12
C LEU A 13 -9.81 -8.05 -15.27
N PHE A 14 -8.52 -8.10 -15.54
CA PHE A 14 -7.88 -9.25 -16.19
C PHE A 14 -7.64 -10.33 -15.15
N VAL A 15 -8.08 -11.55 -15.41
CA VAL A 15 -7.91 -12.72 -14.54
C VAL A 15 -6.86 -13.62 -15.16
N ILE A 16 -5.71 -13.72 -14.49
CA ILE A 16 -4.49 -14.34 -14.99
C ILE A 16 -4.23 -15.60 -14.17
N PRO A 17 -4.30 -16.80 -14.77
CA PRO A 17 -3.97 -18.03 -14.06
C PRO A 17 -2.52 -18.01 -13.56
N ALA A 18 -2.30 -18.40 -12.31
CA ALA A 18 -1.00 -18.38 -11.64
C ALA A 18 -0.77 -19.71 -10.90
N GLY A 19 -0.64 -20.81 -11.67
CA GLY A 19 -0.45 -22.15 -11.11
C GLY A 19 -1.67 -22.66 -10.36
N GLY A 20 -1.67 -22.55 -9.03
CA GLY A 20 -2.74 -23.02 -8.14
C GLY A 20 -3.84 -22.00 -7.84
N GLY A 21 -3.77 -20.80 -8.43
CA GLY A 21 -4.76 -19.74 -8.21
C GLY A 21 -4.81 -18.76 -9.38
N TYR A 22 -5.30 -17.56 -9.10
CA TYR A 22 -5.43 -16.49 -10.07
C TYR A 22 -4.83 -15.19 -9.51
N SER A 23 -4.16 -14.44 -10.38
CA SER A 23 -3.82 -13.05 -10.15
C SER A 23 -4.81 -12.17 -10.91
N CYS A 24 -5.26 -11.10 -10.26
CA CYS A 24 -6.16 -10.12 -10.89
C CYS A 24 -5.42 -8.82 -11.14
N LEU A 25 -5.63 -8.22 -12.30
CA LEU A 25 -5.07 -6.92 -12.65
C LEU A 25 -6.17 -6.01 -13.22
N GLY A 26 -6.45 -4.90 -12.56
CA GLY A 26 -7.49 -3.96 -12.98
C GLY A 26 -7.16 -3.26 -14.30
N PHE A 27 -8.19 -2.92 -15.07
CA PHE A 27 -8.03 -2.29 -16.39
C PHE A 27 -7.25 -0.98 -16.32
N ASP A 28 -7.58 -0.12 -15.35
CA ASP A 28 -6.92 1.18 -15.19
C ASP A 28 -5.49 1.04 -14.67
N VAL A 29 -5.23 0.08 -13.78
CA VAL A 29 -3.88 -0.22 -13.29
C VAL A 29 -2.99 -0.73 -14.43
N LEU A 30 -3.50 -1.66 -15.25
CA LEU A 30 -2.76 -2.17 -16.40
C LEU A 30 -2.47 -1.05 -17.40
N PHE A 31 -3.48 -0.23 -17.72
CA PHE A 31 -3.32 0.90 -18.64
C PHE A 31 -2.22 1.86 -18.17
N ALA A 32 -2.25 2.26 -16.90
CA ALA A 32 -1.27 3.18 -16.34
C ALA A 32 0.15 2.59 -16.34
N LYS A 33 0.29 1.30 -16.01
CA LYS A 33 1.58 0.59 -16.07
C LYS A 33 2.08 0.46 -17.51
N LEU A 34 1.22 0.12 -18.46
CA LEU A 34 1.56 0.05 -19.88
C LEU A 34 2.08 1.41 -20.38
N LYS A 35 1.37 2.50 -20.07
CA LYS A 35 1.79 3.86 -20.43
C LYS A 35 3.19 4.19 -19.87
N GLN A 36 3.42 3.92 -18.59
CA GLN A 36 4.71 4.14 -17.94
C GLN A 36 5.85 3.33 -18.60
N ILE A 37 5.61 2.06 -18.97
CA ILE A 37 6.60 1.22 -19.66
C ILE A 37 6.89 1.77 -21.06
N VAL A 38 5.86 2.14 -21.82
CA VAL A 38 6.03 2.70 -23.17
C VAL A 38 6.82 4.01 -23.13
N GLU A 39 6.46 4.94 -22.23
CA GLU A 39 7.20 6.19 -22.03
C GLU A 39 8.68 5.94 -21.70
N TYR A 40 8.98 4.94 -20.85
CA TYR A 40 10.34 4.53 -20.56
C TYR A 40 11.09 3.98 -21.79
N LEU A 41 10.41 3.19 -22.62
CA LEU A 41 11.00 2.62 -23.83
C LEU A 41 11.28 3.70 -24.88
N ASP A 42 10.37 4.67 -25.02
CA ASP A 42 10.43 5.79 -25.99
C ASP A 42 11.54 6.80 -25.64
N LEU A 43 11.64 7.21 -24.37
CA LEU A 43 12.66 8.19 -23.91
C LEU A 43 14.10 7.72 -24.15
N ARG A 44 14.32 6.41 -24.28
CA ARG A 44 15.64 5.85 -24.57
C ARG A 44 15.98 5.88 -26.07
N GLY A 45 15.09 6.34 -26.94
CA GLY A 45 15.35 6.58 -28.38
C GLY A 45 15.65 5.32 -29.19
N GLU A 46 15.37 4.15 -28.64
CA GLU A 46 15.88 2.87 -29.15
C GLU A 46 14.87 2.08 -29.97
N TRP A 47 13.66 2.59 -30.18
CA TRP A 47 12.57 1.84 -30.83
C TRP A 47 11.81 2.67 -31.87
N GLY A 48 11.76 2.17 -33.10
CA GLY A 48 11.06 2.76 -34.25
C GLY A 48 9.64 2.20 -34.45
N LEU A 49 8.90 1.90 -33.38
CA LEU A 49 7.53 1.42 -33.45
C LEU A 49 6.59 2.38 -32.72
N PRO A 50 5.50 2.86 -33.34
CA PRO A 50 4.55 3.76 -32.70
C PRO A 50 3.64 2.95 -31.76
N TRP A 51 4.01 2.89 -30.48
CA TRP A 51 3.12 2.33 -29.45
C TRP A 51 2.11 3.39 -29.05
N GLU A 52 0.95 3.39 -29.70
CA GLU A 52 -0.16 4.24 -29.30
C GLU A 52 -0.96 3.56 -28.19
N VAL A 53 -0.80 4.04 -26.96
CA VAL A 53 -1.53 3.53 -25.79
C VAL A 53 -2.89 4.22 -25.71
N ASN A 54 -3.89 3.61 -26.33
CA ASN A 54 -5.24 4.18 -26.47
C ASN A 54 -6.17 3.82 -25.31
N GLU A 55 -6.90 4.79 -24.75
CA GLU A 55 -7.86 4.56 -23.67
C GLU A 55 -9.03 3.66 -24.09
N SER A 56 -9.42 3.68 -25.37
CA SER A 56 -10.48 2.82 -25.92
C SER A 56 -10.15 1.34 -25.84
N GLU A 57 -8.86 0.99 -25.70
CA GLU A 57 -8.40 -0.40 -25.53
C GLU A 57 -8.47 -0.88 -24.08
N LYS A 58 -8.87 -0.04 -23.11
CA LYS A 58 -8.99 -0.46 -21.71
C LYS A 58 -9.89 -1.69 -21.55
N GLY A 59 -9.33 -2.75 -20.98
CA GLY A 59 -10.05 -4.00 -20.74
C GLY A 59 -10.20 -4.89 -21.97
N THR A 60 -9.48 -4.63 -23.06
CA THR A 60 -9.45 -5.53 -24.24
C THR A 60 -8.30 -6.54 -24.14
N ALA A 61 -8.44 -7.67 -24.85
CA ALA A 61 -7.33 -8.60 -25.03
C ALA A 61 -6.13 -7.95 -25.76
N GLY A 62 -6.40 -6.96 -26.62
CA GLY A 62 -5.40 -6.16 -27.33
C GLY A 62 -4.51 -5.37 -26.36
N GLN A 63 -5.12 -4.70 -25.38
CA GLN A 63 -4.37 -4.00 -24.33
C GLN A 63 -3.51 -4.94 -23.50
N TYR A 64 -4.05 -6.09 -23.09
CA TYR A 64 -3.27 -7.07 -22.33
C TYR A 64 -2.08 -7.60 -23.15
N ALA A 65 -2.30 -7.90 -24.44
CA ALA A 65 -1.24 -8.33 -25.35
C ALA A 65 -0.17 -7.23 -25.53
N MET A 66 -0.58 -5.98 -25.68
CA MET A 66 0.33 -4.83 -25.76
C MET A 66 1.18 -4.70 -24.50
N TYR A 67 0.56 -4.78 -23.32
CA TYR A 67 1.26 -4.78 -22.03
C TYR A 67 2.26 -5.92 -21.93
N ARG A 68 1.88 -7.16 -22.28
CA ARG A 68 2.80 -8.31 -22.27
C ARG A 68 4.01 -8.09 -23.17
N LYS A 69 3.80 -7.58 -24.39
CA LYS A 69 4.88 -7.28 -25.33
C LYS A 69 5.77 -6.14 -24.82
N ALA A 70 5.21 -5.09 -24.25
CA ALA A 70 5.98 -4.00 -23.64
C ALA A 70 6.85 -4.49 -22.47
N VAL A 71 6.31 -5.34 -21.59
CA VAL A 71 7.07 -6.00 -20.51
C VAL A 71 8.19 -6.88 -21.06
N GLU A 72 7.92 -7.65 -22.11
CA GLU A 72 8.93 -8.49 -22.77
C GLU A 72 10.08 -7.63 -23.31
N GLU A 73 9.78 -6.53 -24.01
CA GLU A 73 10.82 -5.63 -24.52
C GLU A 73 11.61 -4.94 -23.42
N ALA A 74 10.94 -4.50 -22.34
CA ALA A 74 11.61 -3.96 -21.17
C ALA A 74 12.53 -4.98 -20.50
N SER A 75 12.17 -6.27 -20.50
CA SER A 75 12.96 -7.33 -19.86
C SER A 75 14.29 -7.62 -20.53
N LYS A 76 14.43 -7.27 -21.81
CA LYS A 76 15.68 -7.38 -22.58
C LYS A 76 16.71 -6.32 -22.16
N ARG A 77 16.33 -5.37 -21.30
CA ARG A 77 17.15 -4.23 -20.89
C ARG A 77 17.58 -4.37 -19.43
N GLU A 78 18.71 -3.76 -19.11
CA GLU A 78 19.16 -3.65 -17.72
C GLU A 78 18.51 -2.44 -17.03
N ILE A 79 17.34 -2.66 -16.42
CA ILE A 79 16.64 -1.63 -15.64
C ILE A 79 17.22 -1.60 -14.23
N ARG A 80 17.90 -0.51 -13.87
CA ARG A 80 18.55 -0.34 -12.55
C ARG A 80 17.79 0.60 -11.62
N GLU A 81 16.85 1.36 -12.16
CA GLU A 81 16.00 2.31 -11.48
C GLU A 81 14.98 1.59 -10.59
N THR A 82 14.48 2.30 -9.59
CA THR A 82 13.33 1.84 -8.80
C THR A 82 12.06 2.16 -9.57
N TRP A 83 11.15 1.19 -9.63
CA TRP A 83 9.92 1.28 -10.39
C TRP A 83 8.75 1.57 -9.45
N PHE A 84 8.31 2.83 -9.44
CA PHE A 84 7.22 3.30 -8.59
C PHE A 84 5.85 3.06 -9.25
N ASP A 85 4.80 3.03 -8.45
CA ASP A 85 3.44 2.93 -8.96
C ASP A 85 3.10 4.16 -9.81
N PRO A 86 2.36 4.01 -10.92
CA PRO A 86 1.82 5.15 -11.65
C PRO A 86 1.06 6.10 -10.72
N GLY A 87 1.34 7.40 -10.81
CA GLY A 87 0.73 8.42 -9.95
C GLY A 87 1.48 8.70 -8.64
N THR A 88 2.60 8.02 -8.37
CA THR A 88 3.46 8.36 -7.23
C THR A 88 3.99 9.78 -7.37
N GLU A 89 3.88 10.59 -6.30
CA GLU A 89 4.34 11.97 -6.33
C GLU A 89 5.88 12.03 -6.35
N LEU A 90 6.48 12.93 -7.16
CA LEU A 90 7.94 13.03 -7.29
C LEU A 90 8.67 13.25 -5.95
N LYS A 91 8.05 13.92 -4.98
CA LYS A 91 8.62 14.09 -3.64
C LYS A 91 8.68 12.76 -2.89
N VAL A 92 7.67 11.92 -3.06
CA VAL A 92 7.61 10.58 -2.47
C VAL A 92 8.74 9.72 -3.03
N GLU A 93 8.87 9.65 -4.36
CA GLU A 93 9.94 8.90 -5.02
C GLU A 93 11.34 9.31 -4.52
N ARG A 94 11.58 10.63 -4.43
CA ARG A 94 12.86 11.18 -3.96
C ARG A 94 13.19 10.78 -2.53
N VAL A 95 12.21 10.82 -1.62
CA VAL A 95 12.41 10.42 -0.23
C VAL A 95 12.66 8.91 -0.15
N LEU A 96 11.88 8.09 -0.84
CA LEU A 96 12.05 6.64 -0.87
C LEU A 96 13.43 6.25 -1.41
N GLU A 97 13.88 6.84 -2.52
CA GLU A 97 15.22 6.56 -3.07
C GLU A 97 16.35 7.00 -2.13
N ARG A 98 16.20 8.16 -1.48
CA ARG A 98 17.18 8.62 -0.50
C ARG A 98 17.28 7.64 0.67
N TYR A 99 16.13 7.18 1.18
CA TYR A 99 16.07 6.27 2.31
C TYR A 99 16.58 4.88 1.96
N ARG A 100 16.24 4.37 0.76
CA ARG A 100 16.78 3.13 0.21
C ARG A 100 18.31 3.13 0.16
N LYS A 101 18.93 4.25 -0.26
CA LYS A 101 20.39 4.38 -0.32
C LYS A 101 21.02 4.49 1.07
N SER A 102 20.35 5.15 2.02
CA SER A 102 20.89 5.36 3.37
C SER A 102 20.74 4.15 4.29
N GLY A 103 19.77 3.27 4.03
CA GLY A 103 19.41 2.17 4.93
C GLY A 103 18.75 2.61 6.24
N LYS A 104 18.39 3.89 6.40
CA LYS A 104 17.68 4.39 7.57
C LYS A 104 16.22 3.92 7.59
N PRO A 105 15.63 3.69 8.76
CA PRO A 105 14.23 3.31 8.89
C PRO A 105 13.29 4.48 8.63
N LEU A 106 12.15 4.19 8.02
CA LEU A 106 11.11 5.14 7.64
C LEU A 106 9.75 4.63 8.15
N ARG A 107 8.93 5.54 8.68
CA ARG A 107 7.51 5.28 8.96
C ARG A 107 6.65 5.84 7.84
N LEU A 108 5.81 4.99 7.27
CA LEU A 108 4.88 5.29 6.18
C LEU A 108 3.46 5.36 6.72
N PHE A 109 2.66 6.29 6.18
CA PHE A 109 1.22 6.37 6.41
C PHE A 109 0.54 6.28 5.06
N TYR A 110 -0.33 5.28 4.91
CA TYR A 110 -1.08 5.04 3.69
C TYR A 110 -2.49 5.60 3.81
N GLY A 111 -3.05 5.96 2.68
CA GLY A 111 -4.43 6.41 2.62
C GLY A 111 -4.87 6.69 1.21
N ASP A 112 -6.06 7.26 1.12
CA ASP A 112 -6.65 7.68 -0.14
C ASP A 112 -6.03 9.03 -0.57
N PRO A 113 -5.28 9.10 -1.69
CA PRO A 113 -4.68 10.35 -2.16
C PRO A 113 -5.71 11.38 -2.60
N GLU A 114 -6.92 10.97 -3.02
CA GLU A 114 -7.96 11.90 -3.46
C GLU A 114 -8.58 12.64 -2.27
N THR A 115 -8.84 11.92 -1.17
CA THR A 115 -9.50 12.49 0.02
C THR A 115 -8.53 12.83 1.16
N GLY A 116 -7.26 12.42 1.04
CA GLY A 116 -6.22 12.54 2.06
C GLY A 116 -6.50 11.77 3.35
N ARG A 117 -7.50 10.89 3.39
CA ARG A 117 -7.88 10.14 4.59
C ARG A 117 -6.88 9.01 4.83
N ASP A 118 -6.23 9.03 5.99
CA ASP A 118 -5.40 7.92 6.47
C ASP A 118 -6.22 6.64 6.62
N TRP A 119 -5.68 5.49 6.19
CA TRP A 119 -6.33 4.18 6.33
C TRP A 119 -6.14 3.56 7.72
N MET A 120 -5.32 4.17 8.57
CA MET A 120 -4.97 3.68 9.90
C MET A 120 -4.29 2.31 9.82
N GLU A 121 -3.38 2.14 8.86
CA GLU A 121 -2.61 0.92 8.71
C GLU A 121 -1.57 0.78 9.84
N GLU A 122 -1.53 -0.40 10.43
CA GLU A 122 -0.72 -0.72 11.61
C GLU A 122 0.39 -1.73 11.32
N ASN A 123 0.33 -2.43 10.18
CA ASN A 123 1.31 -3.42 9.75
C ASN A 123 2.03 -2.92 8.50
N ASP A 124 3.26 -3.38 8.26
CA ASP A 124 3.99 -3.03 7.02
C ASP A 124 4.18 -1.52 6.80
N VAL A 125 4.45 -0.82 7.90
CA VAL A 125 4.50 0.63 7.94
C VAL A 125 5.79 1.22 8.50
N LEU A 126 6.62 0.44 9.19
CA LEU A 126 7.89 0.89 9.75
C LEU A 126 9.00 -0.05 9.30
N GLY A 127 10.03 0.48 8.64
CA GLY A 127 11.15 -0.35 8.19
C GLY A 127 12.11 0.38 7.25
N ARG A 128 13.08 -0.36 6.70
CA ARG A 128 14.03 0.14 5.70
C ARG A 128 13.46 -0.06 4.29
N ILE A 129 13.89 0.79 3.36
CA ILE A 129 13.45 0.67 1.96
C ILE A 129 14.41 -0.27 1.20
N GLY A 130 13.87 -1.37 0.69
CA GLY A 130 14.55 -2.32 -0.19
C GLY A 130 14.01 -2.24 -1.63
N ARG A 131 14.38 -3.24 -2.45
CA ARG A 131 13.77 -3.45 -3.79
C ARG A 131 13.50 -4.92 -4.04
N THR A 132 12.49 -5.20 -4.84
CA THR A 132 12.30 -6.53 -5.41
C THR A 132 13.42 -6.90 -6.39
N GLY A 133 13.60 -8.20 -6.62
CA GLY A 133 14.55 -8.75 -7.58
C GLY A 133 14.05 -8.81 -9.03
N GLY A 134 12.80 -8.41 -9.29
CA GLY A 134 12.17 -8.48 -10.61
C GLY A 134 12.76 -7.50 -11.64
N ILE A 135 12.25 -7.60 -12.87
CA ILE A 135 12.57 -6.69 -13.99
C ILE A 135 12.30 -5.24 -13.57
N PHE A 136 11.07 -4.98 -13.10
CA PHE A 136 10.69 -3.71 -12.51
C PHE A 136 10.91 -3.78 -11.00
N LYS A 137 11.91 -3.04 -10.53
CA LYS A 137 12.36 -3.08 -9.14
C LYS A 137 11.44 -2.24 -8.26
N SER A 138 10.31 -2.80 -7.86
CA SER A 138 9.39 -2.15 -6.94
C SER A 138 10.05 -1.94 -5.57
N PRO A 139 9.85 -0.79 -4.93
CA PRO A 139 10.32 -0.59 -3.57
C PRO A 139 9.53 -1.48 -2.61
N ILE A 140 10.24 -2.05 -1.64
CA ILE A 140 9.66 -2.89 -0.58
C ILE A 140 10.01 -2.29 0.77
N LEU A 141 9.13 -2.50 1.75
CA LEU A 141 9.43 -2.17 3.13
C LEU A 141 10.00 -3.42 3.81
N VAL A 142 11.17 -3.31 4.42
CA VAL A 142 11.88 -4.41 5.07
C VAL A 142 11.97 -4.11 6.56
N GLU A 143 11.33 -4.96 7.37
CA GLU A 143 11.38 -4.85 8.83
C GLU A 143 12.79 -5.11 9.37
N GLU A 144 13.01 -4.73 10.63
CA GLU A 144 14.30 -4.98 11.27
C GLU A 144 14.53 -6.48 11.48
N GLY A 145 15.67 -6.99 11.02
CA GLY A 145 16.02 -8.41 11.10
C GLY A 145 15.64 -9.22 9.86
N ASP A 146 14.78 -8.67 9.00
CA ASP A 146 14.32 -9.35 7.79
C ASP A 146 15.15 -9.03 6.54
N PHE A 147 15.01 -9.88 5.54
CA PHE A 147 15.67 -9.76 4.23
C PHE A 147 14.71 -9.41 3.09
N GLY A 148 13.41 -9.33 3.38
CA GLY A 148 12.37 -9.01 2.43
C GLY A 148 11.16 -8.42 3.13
N GLY A 149 10.15 -8.07 2.35
CA GLY A 149 8.89 -7.56 2.87
C GLY A 149 7.97 -7.12 1.73
N PRO A 150 6.80 -6.56 2.06
CA PRO A 150 5.78 -6.25 1.07
C PRO A 150 6.20 -5.09 0.17
N ALA A 151 5.62 -5.09 -1.03
CA ALA A 151 5.71 -3.95 -1.93
C ALA A 151 4.99 -2.74 -1.30
N ILE A 152 5.64 -1.59 -1.40
CA ILE A 152 5.09 -0.33 -0.89
C ILE A 152 4.03 0.17 -1.88
N LEU A 153 2.85 0.55 -1.39
CA LEU A 153 1.81 1.22 -2.17
C LEU A 153 2.17 2.69 -2.37
N THR A 154 3.11 2.95 -3.28
CA THR A 154 3.80 4.24 -3.39
C THR A 154 2.89 5.39 -3.80
N ALA A 155 1.86 5.11 -4.61
CA ALA A 155 0.83 6.08 -4.97
C ALA A 155 -0.16 6.40 -3.84
N CYS A 156 -0.18 5.61 -2.77
CA CYS A 156 -1.08 5.77 -1.62
C CYS A 156 -0.38 6.33 -0.37
N ILE A 157 0.88 6.75 -0.48
CA ILE A 157 1.60 7.35 0.66
C ILE A 157 1.07 8.77 0.90
N LEU A 158 0.55 9.00 2.11
CA LEU A 158 0.08 10.32 2.53
C LEU A 158 1.04 11.04 3.49
N ARG A 159 1.87 10.32 4.23
CA ARG A 159 2.89 10.90 5.11
C ARG A 159 4.09 9.97 5.25
N MET A 160 5.26 10.56 5.41
CA MET A 160 6.49 9.82 5.72
C MET A 160 7.27 10.54 6.83
N ILE A 161 7.70 9.77 7.81
CA ILE A 161 8.45 10.25 8.97
C ILE A 161 9.79 9.52 9.04
N ASP A 162 10.88 10.27 9.24
CA ASP A 162 12.17 9.73 9.64
C ASP A 162 12.02 9.04 11.00
N ALA A 163 12.13 7.72 11.04
CA ALA A 163 11.79 6.96 12.25
C ALA A 163 12.80 7.13 13.39
N GLU A 164 14.02 7.60 13.10
CA GLU A 164 15.04 7.86 14.13
C GLU A 164 14.82 9.22 14.79
N THR A 165 14.39 10.22 14.01
CA THR A 165 14.29 11.61 14.48
C THR A 165 12.87 12.09 14.74
N GLY A 166 11.85 11.36 14.26
CA GLY A 166 10.45 11.78 14.31
C GLY A 166 10.11 12.92 13.33
N LYS A 167 11.02 13.30 12.43
CA LYS A 167 10.82 14.43 11.52
C LYS A 167 9.95 14.05 10.32
N ASP A 168 8.91 14.85 10.05
CA ASP A 168 8.16 14.79 8.79
C ASP A 168 9.07 15.06 7.58
N LEU A 169 9.12 14.11 6.66
CA LEU A 169 9.85 14.21 5.40
C LEU A 169 8.94 14.53 4.23
N TYR A 170 7.69 14.10 4.33
CA TYR A 170 6.64 14.30 3.36
C TYR A 170 5.28 14.25 4.06
N ARG A 171 4.38 15.11 3.63
CA ARG A 171 2.97 15.12 4.04
C ARG A 171 2.14 15.60 2.86
N HIS A 172 1.19 14.77 2.44
CA HIS A 172 0.23 15.09 1.39
C HIS A 172 -0.61 16.30 1.81
N PRO A 173 -0.93 17.25 0.91
CA PRO A 173 -1.64 18.48 1.28
C PRO A 173 -3.00 18.26 1.94
N LEU A 174 -3.69 17.17 1.56
CA LEU A 174 -5.00 16.80 2.12
C LEU A 174 -4.92 15.85 3.32
N TYR A 175 -3.72 15.49 3.76
CA TYR A 175 -3.54 14.46 4.79
C TYR A 175 -4.31 14.79 6.07
N ARG A 176 -5.17 13.86 6.46
CA ARG A 176 -5.96 13.92 7.68
C ARG A 176 -6.03 12.55 8.33
N VAL A 177 -5.72 12.53 9.63
CA VAL A 177 -5.94 11.38 10.48
C VAL A 177 -7.42 11.36 10.87
N PRO A 178 -8.12 10.22 10.73
CA PRO A 178 -9.46 10.04 11.27
C PRO A 178 -9.55 10.37 12.76
N GLU A 179 -10.69 10.89 13.19
CA GLU A 179 -10.97 11.09 14.61
C GLU A 179 -10.90 9.76 15.37
N MET A 180 -10.29 9.80 16.55
CA MET A 180 -10.11 8.66 17.44
C MET A 180 -10.63 8.97 18.84
N GLU A 181 -11.27 7.98 19.46
CA GLU A 181 -11.69 8.05 20.84
C GLU A 181 -11.23 6.81 21.62
N VAL A 182 -10.63 7.03 22.79
CA VAL A 182 -10.40 5.97 23.76
C VAL A 182 -11.64 5.84 24.65
N ARG A 183 -12.28 4.67 24.64
CA ARG A 183 -13.51 4.42 25.42
C ARG A 183 -13.35 3.16 26.29
N SER A 184 -14.21 3.05 27.32
CA SER A 184 -14.37 1.80 28.09
C SER A 184 -14.90 0.68 27.19
N THR A 185 -14.45 -0.55 27.42
CA THR A 185 -14.96 -1.76 26.74
C THR A 185 -16.08 -2.47 27.50
N GLU A 186 -16.59 -1.86 28.57
CA GLU A 186 -17.72 -2.37 29.35
C GLU A 186 -18.97 -2.56 28.47
N GLY A 187 -19.60 -3.75 28.56
CA GLY A 187 -20.76 -4.09 27.76
C GLY A 187 -20.50 -4.34 26.27
N ILE A 188 -19.24 -4.25 25.81
CA ILE A 188 -18.89 -4.46 24.40
C ILE A 188 -18.58 -5.94 24.14
N LEU A 189 -19.21 -6.50 23.10
CA LEU A 189 -18.97 -7.88 22.64
C LEU A 189 -17.77 -7.97 21.71
N ALA A 190 -16.98 -9.04 21.83
CA ALA A 190 -15.90 -9.38 20.92
C ALA A 190 -16.47 -9.89 19.58
N SER A 191 -16.65 -9.00 18.61
CA SER A 191 -17.27 -9.30 17.30
C SER A 191 -16.52 -10.35 16.47
N TRP A 192 -15.21 -10.47 16.67
CA TRP A 192 -14.35 -11.45 16.00
C TRP A 192 -14.39 -12.86 16.62
N HIS A 193 -15.04 -13.01 17.78
CA HIS A 193 -15.04 -14.28 18.49
C HIS A 193 -16.20 -15.17 18.05
N SER A 194 -15.89 -16.28 17.39
CA SER A 194 -16.87 -17.18 16.76
C SER A 194 -17.64 -18.10 17.72
N LYS A 195 -17.23 -18.19 19.00
CA LYS A 195 -17.98 -19.02 19.98
C LYS A 195 -19.33 -18.38 20.31
N LYS A 196 -20.33 -19.23 20.56
CA LYS A 196 -21.67 -18.83 20.99
C LYS A 196 -21.90 -19.20 22.47
N PRO A 197 -22.33 -18.25 23.33
CA PRO A 197 -22.53 -16.82 23.04
C PRO A 197 -21.19 -16.06 22.87
N PRO A 198 -21.19 -14.91 22.16
CA PRO A 198 -20.02 -14.05 22.09
C PRO A 198 -19.62 -13.57 23.48
N LYS A 199 -18.30 -13.42 23.70
CA LYS A 199 -17.76 -12.96 24.99
C LYS A 199 -17.76 -11.44 25.06
N LEU A 200 -17.92 -10.90 26.28
CA LEU A 200 -17.60 -9.51 26.53
C LEU A 200 -16.09 -9.29 26.45
N LEU A 201 -15.67 -8.12 25.97
CA LEU A 201 -14.28 -7.72 25.99
C LEU A 201 -13.71 -7.65 27.41
N SER A 202 -14.53 -7.24 28.38
CA SER A 202 -14.21 -7.26 29.82
C SER A 202 -13.87 -8.66 30.32
N ASP A 203 -14.58 -9.70 29.87
CA ASP A 203 -14.32 -11.09 30.27
C ASP A 203 -13.00 -11.62 29.70
N MET A 204 -12.47 -10.95 28.68
CA MET A 204 -11.17 -11.22 28.09
C MET A 204 -10.06 -10.34 28.69
N GLY A 205 -10.40 -9.50 29.66
CA GLY A 205 -9.48 -8.60 30.36
C GLY A 205 -9.20 -7.28 29.64
N TYR A 206 -9.89 -6.98 28.55
CA TYR A 206 -9.81 -5.67 27.91
C TYR A 206 -10.63 -4.66 28.71
N THR A 207 -10.04 -3.51 28.98
CA THR A 207 -10.68 -2.43 29.74
C THR A 207 -10.92 -1.19 28.91
N HIS A 208 -10.12 -1.00 27.85
CA HIS A 208 -10.18 0.17 26.97
C HIS A 208 -10.06 -0.25 25.52
N GLY A 209 -10.72 0.47 24.63
CA GLY A 209 -10.58 0.31 23.19
C GLY A 209 -10.39 1.66 22.50
N VAL A 210 -9.95 1.61 21.25
CA VAL A 210 -9.82 2.77 20.37
C VAL A 210 -10.88 2.66 19.30
N TRP A 211 -11.75 3.66 19.21
CA TRP A 211 -12.75 3.78 18.18
C TRP A 211 -12.31 4.81 17.15
N VAL A 212 -12.42 4.46 15.87
CA VAL A 212 -11.99 5.30 14.75
C VAL A 212 -13.22 5.70 13.95
N ARG A 213 -13.32 6.99 13.57
CA ARG A 213 -14.39 7.47 12.70
C ARG A 213 -14.17 6.97 11.26
N ASN A 214 -15.09 6.14 10.77
CA ASN A 214 -15.07 5.59 9.42
C ASN A 214 -15.45 6.64 8.36
N GLY A 215 -15.41 6.26 7.08
CA GLY A 215 -15.77 7.15 5.95
C GLY A 215 -17.25 7.58 5.94
N LYS A 216 -18.13 6.91 6.69
CA LYS A 216 -19.56 7.26 6.86
C LYS A 216 -19.79 8.20 8.06
N GLY A 217 -18.73 8.54 8.80
CA GLY A 217 -18.83 9.39 9.99
C GLY A 217 -19.18 8.63 11.27
N GLU A 218 -19.24 7.30 11.25
CA GLU A 218 -19.57 6.45 12.40
C GLU A 218 -18.28 5.98 13.09
N PHE A 219 -18.33 5.78 14.41
CA PHE A 219 -17.19 5.26 15.17
C PHE A 219 -17.22 3.73 15.23
N GLU A 220 -16.18 3.09 14.72
CA GLU A 220 -16.00 1.64 14.75
C GLU A 220 -14.87 1.24 15.71
N ASN A 221 -15.02 0.10 16.40
CA ASN A 221 -14.00 -0.41 17.30
C ASN A 221 -12.81 -0.93 16.48
N GLN A 222 -11.66 -0.26 16.60
CA GLN A 222 -10.45 -0.55 15.84
C GLN A 222 -9.54 -1.53 16.58
N ALA A 223 -9.28 -1.28 17.87
CA ALA A 223 -8.35 -2.06 18.67
C ALA A 223 -8.72 -2.03 20.15
N ASN A 224 -8.32 -3.06 20.91
CA ASN A 224 -8.69 -3.23 22.33
C ASN A 224 -7.47 -3.56 23.19
N PHE A 225 -7.42 -2.99 24.39
CA PHE A 225 -6.27 -2.97 25.27
C PHE A 225 -6.67 -3.25 26.73
N LYS A 226 -5.75 -3.85 27.47
CA LYS A 226 -5.95 -4.17 28.90
C LYS A 226 -5.75 -2.97 29.83
N SER A 227 -5.27 -1.83 29.31
CA SER A 227 -5.08 -0.60 30.07
C SER A 227 -5.27 0.65 29.20
N TYR A 228 -5.64 1.76 29.85
CA TYR A 228 -5.75 3.07 29.23
C TYR A 228 -4.43 3.52 28.58
N GLY A 229 -3.31 3.36 29.28
CA GLY A 229 -1.99 3.75 28.78
C GLY A 229 -1.60 3.06 27.47
N LYS A 230 -1.96 1.79 27.30
CA LYS A 230 -1.72 1.05 26.05
C LYS A 230 -2.62 1.52 24.90
N ALA A 231 -3.87 1.87 25.19
CA ALA A 231 -4.75 2.50 24.20
C ALA A 231 -4.23 3.88 23.77
N CYS A 232 -3.73 4.69 24.70
CA CYS A 232 -3.07 5.97 24.36
C CYS A 232 -1.79 5.77 23.54
N GLN A 233 -0.97 4.76 23.87
CA GLN A 233 0.22 4.42 23.09
C GLN A 233 -0.15 4.01 21.66
N TYR A 234 -1.24 3.27 21.48
CA TYR A 234 -1.77 2.95 20.15
C TYR A 234 -2.11 4.22 19.37
N VAL A 235 -2.90 5.12 19.97
CA VAL A 235 -3.25 6.39 19.33
C VAL A 235 -2.00 7.16 18.92
N ALA A 236 -1.01 7.29 19.81
CA ALA A 236 0.26 7.97 19.51
C ALA A 236 1.04 7.30 18.36
N PHE A 237 1.03 5.97 18.28
CA PHE A 237 1.63 5.24 17.16
C PHE A 237 0.89 5.51 15.84
N MET A 238 -0.44 5.51 15.88
CA MET A 238 -1.28 5.73 14.70
C MET A 238 -1.24 7.18 14.20
N THR A 239 -1.02 8.16 15.08
CA THR A 239 -0.82 9.58 14.69
C THR A 239 0.62 9.89 14.29
N GLY A 240 1.55 8.94 14.47
CA GLY A 240 2.97 9.15 14.23
C GLY A 240 3.69 10.00 15.29
N ASP A 241 3.06 10.22 16.45
CA ASP A 241 3.70 10.84 17.62
C ASP A 241 4.67 9.87 18.30
N SER A 242 4.54 8.57 18.04
CA SER A 242 5.42 7.50 18.50
C SER A 242 5.74 6.53 17.36
N MET A 243 6.95 5.99 17.35
CA MET A 243 7.33 4.87 16.45
C MET A 243 7.15 3.50 17.13
N CYS A 244 6.83 3.48 18.43
CA CYS A 244 6.70 2.26 19.21
C CYS A 244 5.27 1.75 19.16
N LYS A 245 5.02 0.68 18.38
CA LYS A 245 3.75 -0.05 18.39
C LYS A 245 3.47 -0.58 19.80
N PRO A 246 2.23 -0.46 20.32
CA PRO A 246 1.88 -1.02 21.62
C PRO A 246 2.00 -2.56 21.59
N SER A 247 2.84 -3.10 22.47
CA SER A 247 2.95 -4.54 22.76
C SER A 247 1.81 -5.05 23.64
#